data_AF-A0A2A4V0G0-F1
#
_entry.id   AF-A0A2A4V0G0-F1
#
_cell.length_a   1.000
_cell.length_b   1.000
_cell.length_c   1.000
_cell.angle_alpha   90.00
_cell.angle_beta   90.00
_cell.angle_gamma   90.00
#
_symmetry.space_group_name_H-M   'P 1'
#
loop_
_entity.id
_entity.type
_entity.pdbx_description
1 polymer ?
#
loop_
_entity_poly.entity_id
_entity_poly.type
_entity_poly.pdbx_seq_one_letter_code
_entity_poly.pdbx_strand_id
1 'polypeptide(L)' 'MSKITFVQHDGETVTHEAENGLSVMNIAVDNLVPGIDADCGGECNCATCHVYVDEKWTKTVGQPNDSEE' A
#
# COMPACT_ATOMS: atom_id res chain seq x y z
N MET A 1 7.16 15.18 4.47
CA MET A 1 6.40 14.40 3.47
C MET A 1 7.27 13.26 2.99
N SER A 2 6.74 12.04 3.06
CA SER A 2 7.36 10.85 2.49
C SER A 2 6.93 10.69 1.03
N LYS A 3 7.64 9.87 0.27
CA LYS A 3 7.26 9.52 -1.10
C LYS A 3 6.99 8.03 -1.16
N ILE A 4 5.84 7.67 -1.72
CA ILE A 4 5.42 6.28 -1.92
C ILE A 4 5.40 6.01 -3.43
N THR A 5 6.12 4.98 -3.86
CA THR A 5 6.15 4.54 -5.26
C THR A 5 5.38 3.24 -5.36
N PHE A 6 4.33 3.23 -6.18
CA PHE A 6 3.59 2.04 -6.56
C PHE A 6 4.15 1.51 -7.87
N VAL A 7 4.38 0.20 -7.93
CA VAL A 7 4.84 -0.50 -9.14
C VAL A 7 3.70 -1.39 -9.60
N GLN A 8 3.21 -1.14 -10.80
CA GLN A 8 2.13 -1.88 -11.42
C GLN A 8 2.61 -3.23 -11.95
N HIS A 9 1.67 -4.13 -12.24
CA HIS A 9 1.99 -5.48 -12.71
C HIS A 9 2.75 -5.50 -14.04
N ASP A 10 2.59 -4.48 -14.87
CA ASP A 10 3.32 -4.29 -16.14
C ASP A 10 4.67 -3.58 -15.97
N GLY A 11 5.03 -3.20 -14.74
CA GLY A 11 6.26 -2.49 -14.41
C GLY A 11 6.14 -0.96 -14.48
N GLU A 12 4.99 -0.39 -14.86
CA GLU A 12 4.79 1.06 -14.76
C GLU A 12 4.86 1.51 -13.29
N THR A 13 5.44 2.69 -13.05
CA THR A 13 5.60 3.22 -11.70
C THR A 13 4.93 4.57 -11.56
N VAL A 14 4.15 4.75 -10.50
CA VAL A 14 3.59 6.04 -10.09
C VAL A 14 4.07 6.40 -8.70
N THR A 15 4.42 7.66 -8.46
CA THR A 15 4.93 8.12 -7.16
C THR A 15 4.11 9.29 -6.66
N HIS A 16 3.68 9.19 -5.40
CA HIS A 16 2.88 10.21 -4.73
C HIS A 16 3.58 10.68 -3.45
N GLU A 17 3.34 11.94 -3.09
CA GLU A 17 3.74 12.46 -1.78
C GLU A 17 2.71 12.06 -0.74
N ALA A 18 3.19 11.72 0.45
CA ALA A 18 2.35 11.28 1.57
C ALA A 18 2.66 12.08 2.83
N GLU A 19 1.60 12.44 3.54
CA GLU A 19 1.70 12.93 4.89
C GLU A 19 1.97 11.77 5.85
N ASN A 20 2.81 12.02 6.85
CA ASN A 20 3.10 11.00 7.86
C ASN A 20 1.85 10.73 8.69
N GLY A 21 1.57 9.46 8.96
CA GLY A 21 0.39 9.01 9.71
C GLY A 21 -0.70 8.39 8.84
N LEU A 22 -0.62 8.53 7.51
CA LEU A 22 -1.48 7.82 6.57
C LEU A 22 -0.93 6.43 6.23
N SER A 23 -1.83 5.48 5.98
CA SER A 23 -1.46 4.16 5.47
C SER A 23 -1.13 4.22 3.98
N VAL A 24 -0.32 3.27 3.48
CA VAL A 24 -0.02 3.15 2.03
C VAL A 24 -1.31 2.93 1.21
N MET A 25 -2.27 2.19 1.76
CA MET A 25 -3.57 1.97 1.14
C MET A 25 -4.34 3.28 0.95
N ASN A 26 -4.38 4.17 1.97
CA ASN A 26 -5.08 5.46 1.82
C ASN A 26 -4.48 6.29 0.68
N ILE A 27 -3.14 6.33 0.58
CA ILE A 27 -2.45 7.04 -0.50
C ILE A 27 -2.81 6.45 -1.87
N ALA A 28 -2.91 5.13 -1.98
CA ALA A 28 -3.29 4.46 -3.21
C ALA A 28 -4.71 4.85 -3.66
N VAL A 29 -5.69 4.75 -2.75
CA VAL A 29 -7.10 5.04 -3.03
C VAL A 29 -7.32 6.52 -3.38
N ASP A 30 -6.77 7.43 -2.58
CA ASP A 30 -6.91 8.89 -2.79
C ASP A 30 -6.32 9.35 -4.14
N ASN A 31 -5.33 8.60 -4.66
CA ASN A 31 -4.68 8.89 -5.94
C ASN A 31 -5.13 7.96 -7.07
N LEU A 32 -6.18 7.14 -6.85
CA LEU A 32 -6.74 6.22 -7.85
C LEU A 32 -5.72 5.26 -8.45
N VAL A 33 -4.79 4.74 -7.63
CA VAL A 33 -3.79 3.76 -8.05
C VAL A 33 -4.50 2.47 -8.47
N PRO A 34 -4.35 2.01 -9.72
CA PRO A 34 -4.98 0.77 -10.18
C PRO A 34 -4.57 -0.45 -9.36
N GLY A 35 -5.53 -1.35 -9.13
CA GLY A 35 -5.30 -2.66 -8.48
C GLY A 35 -5.34 -2.64 -6.96
N ILE A 36 -5.63 -1.51 -6.32
CA ILE A 36 -5.82 -1.38 -4.86
C ILE A 36 -7.23 -0.86 -4.62
N ASP A 37 -8.15 -1.75 -4.24
CA ASP A 37 -9.58 -1.43 -4.16
C ASP A 37 -10.02 -1.03 -2.74
N ALA A 38 -9.41 -1.64 -1.72
CA ALA A 38 -9.68 -1.39 -0.30
C ALA A 38 -11.16 -1.53 0.11
N ASP A 39 -11.79 -2.64 -0.24
CA ASP A 39 -13.23 -2.90 -0.07
C ASP A 39 -13.73 -2.70 1.38
N CYS A 40 -12.91 -3.09 2.36
CA CYS A 40 -13.25 -2.92 3.78
C CYS A 40 -12.86 -1.55 4.36
N GLY A 41 -12.26 -0.66 3.58
CA GLY A 41 -11.83 0.66 4.02
C GLY A 41 -10.63 0.68 4.99
N GLY A 42 -9.89 -0.44 5.12
CA GLY A 42 -8.75 -0.54 6.03
C GLY A 42 -9.05 -1.18 7.39
N GLU A 43 -10.22 -1.80 7.54
CA GLU A 43 -10.64 -2.50 8.76
C GLU A 43 -10.03 -3.92 8.91
N CYS A 44 -9.00 -4.25 8.12
CA CYS A 44 -8.32 -5.55 8.15
C CYS A 44 -9.29 -6.75 8.05
N ASN A 45 -10.30 -6.64 7.17
CA ASN A 45 -11.36 -7.64 7.00
C ASN A 45 -11.57 -8.06 5.53
N CYS A 46 -10.63 -7.71 4.66
CA CYS A 46 -10.57 -8.13 3.27
C CYS A 46 -9.08 -8.28 2.87
N ALA A 47 -8.81 -8.62 1.61
CA ALA A 47 -7.45 -8.70 1.07
C ALA A 47 -7.24 -7.85 -0.20
N THR A 48 -8.15 -6.92 -0.52
CA THR A 48 -8.12 -6.18 -1.80
C THR A 48 -7.17 -4.97 -1.81
N CYS A 49 -6.41 -4.77 -0.73
CA CYS A 49 -5.31 -3.82 -0.66
C CYS A 49 -3.92 -4.48 -0.61
N HIS A 50 -3.85 -5.78 -0.91
CA HIS A 50 -2.60 -6.54 -0.87
C HIS A 50 -1.56 -5.98 -1.84
N VAL A 51 -0.31 -5.87 -1.37
CA VAL A 51 0.84 -5.40 -2.15
C VAL A 51 2.09 -6.19 -1.78
N TYR A 52 3.07 -6.21 -2.69
CA TYR A 52 4.42 -6.66 -2.37
C TYR A 52 5.28 -5.49 -1.93
N VAL A 53 5.89 -5.60 -0.75
CA VAL A 53 6.85 -4.62 -0.25
C VAL A 53 8.22 -4.94 -0.83
N ASP A 54 8.85 -3.96 -1.49
CA ASP A 54 10.23 -4.06 -1.98
C ASP A 54 11.17 -4.47 -0.83
N GLU A 55 12.06 -5.42 -1.10
CA GLU A 55 12.96 -6.03 -0.11
C GLU A 55 13.68 -5.00 0.77
N LYS A 56 14.07 -3.85 0.20
CA LYS A 56 14.76 -2.77 0.94
C LYS A 56 13.94 -2.17 2.08
N TRP A 57 12.61 -2.32 2.05
CA TRP A 57 11.68 -1.75 3.02
C TRP A 57 11.05 -2.78 3.96
N THR A 58 11.14 -4.07 3.66
CA THR A 58 10.53 -5.15 4.46
C THR A 58 10.87 -5.05 5.96
N LYS A 59 12.13 -4.78 6.29
CA LYS A 59 12.56 -4.60 7.70
C LYS A 59 11.93 -3.38 8.37
N THR A 60 11.69 -2.31 7.62
CA THR A 60 11.13 -1.05 8.13
C THR A 60 9.63 -1.14 8.30
N VAL A 61 8.94 -1.78 7.35
CA VAL A 61 7.47 -1.97 7.37
C VAL A 61 7.05 -3.06 8.34
N GLY A 62 7.84 -4.15 8.44
CA GLY A 62 7.55 -5.29 9.30
C GLY A 62 6.94 -6.47 8.54
N GLN A 63 6.40 -7.41 9.29
CA GLN A 63 5.66 -8.57 8.77
C GLN A 63 4.17 -8.38 9.07
N PRO A 64 3.28 -9.00 8.26
CA PRO A 64 1.86 -9.06 8.61
C PRO A 64 1.67 -9.72 9.97
N ASN A 65 0.60 -9.33 10.66
CA ASN A 65 0.17 -9.98 11.90
C ASN A 65 -0.84 -11.10 11.62
N ASP A 66 -1.21 -11.88 12.64
CA ASP A 66 -2.13 -13.02 12.50
C ASP A 66 -3.50 -12.69 11.88
N SER A 67 -4.01 -11.46 12.05
CA SER A 67 -5.28 -11.03 11.41
C SER A 67 -5.11 -10.65 9.94
N GLU A 68 -3.89 -10.37 9.52
CA GLU A 68 -3.53 -9.93 8.17
C GLU A 68 -3.02 -11.07 7.27
N GLU A 69 -2.60 -12.21 7.86
CA GLU A 69 -2.15 -13.41 7.13
C GLU A 69 -3.23 -14.08 6.26
#